data_AF-A0A522Y0K8-F1
#
_entry.id   AF-A0A522Y0K8-F1
#
_cell.length_a   1.000
_cell.length_b   1.000
_cell.length_c   1.000
_cell.angle_alpha   90.00
_cell.angle_beta   90.00
_cell.angle_gamma   90.00
#
_symmetry.space_group_name_H-M   'P 1'
#
loop_
_entity.id
_entity.type
_entity.pdbx_description
1 polymer ?
#
loop_
_entity_poly.entity_id
_entity_poly.type
_entity_poly.pdbx_seq_one_letter_code
_entity_poly.pdbx_strand_id
1 'polypeptide(L)'
;MRRDVRQDIKTLQVEIINDESRIIELMHTCNYDSVKKCLSRIESDLKYLSIIANGAPIDKDEDRKIMDFLRIHYENMRNLSLPV
;
A
#
# COMPACT_ATOMS: atom_id res chain seq x y z
N MET A 1 4.28 20.94 -13.89
CA MET A 1 5.00 20.47 -12.69
C MET A 1 5.17 18.96 -12.85
N ARG A 2 6.32 18.47 -13.35
CA ARG A 2 6.57 17.03 -13.40
C ARG A 2 6.76 16.59 -11.95
N ARG A 3 5.70 16.09 -11.30
CA ARG A 3 5.87 15.37 -10.03
C ARG A 3 6.82 14.22 -10.33
N ASP A 4 7.87 14.11 -9.53
CA ASP A 4 8.81 13.01 -9.67
C ASP A 4 8.04 11.74 -9.31
N VAL A 5 7.69 10.97 -10.33
CA VAL A 5 6.92 9.73 -10.18
C VAL A 5 7.57 8.80 -9.16
N ARG A 6 8.91 8.84 -9.02
CA ARG A 6 9.64 8.07 -8.02
C ARG A 6 9.37 8.57 -6.59
N GLN A 7 9.16 9.87 -6.42
CA GLN A 7 8.78 10.45 -5.14
C GLN A 7 7.35 10.07 -4.77
N ASP A 8 6.43 10.06 -5.74
CA ASP A 8 5.05 9.61 -5.52
C ASP A 8 5.03 8.12 -5.14
N ILE A 9 5.77 7.27 -5.85
CA ILE A 9 5.96 5.84 -5.53
C ILE A 9 6.47 5.67 -4.09
N LYS A 10 7.54 6.37 -3.71
CA LYS A 10 8.11 6.28 -2.35
C LYS A 10 7.11 6.74 -1.28
N THR A 11 6.37 7.80 -1.56
CA THR A 11 5.37 8.34 -0.63
C THR A 11 4.28 7.30 -0.39
N LEU A 12 3.74 6.70 -1.47
CA LEU A 12 2.74 5.64 -1.37
C LEU A 12 3.25 4.42 -0.60
N GLN A 13 4.49 4.00 -0.84
CA GLN A 13 5.08 2.88 -0.09
C GLN A 13 5.12 3.15 1.41
N VAL A 14 5.52 4.37 1.80
CA VAL A 14 5.55 4.77 3.21
C VAL A 14 4.15 4.86 3.81
N GLU A 15 3.18 5.40 3.08
CA GLU A 15 1.78 5.47 3.53
C GLU A 15 1.18 4.08 3.75
N ILE A 16 1.40 3.14 2.82
CA ILE A 16 0.93 1.75 2.93
C ILE A 16 1.50 1.07 4.19
N ILE A 17 2.82 1.17 4.41
CA ILE A 17 3.48 0.55 5.58
C ILE A 17 2.95 1.15 6.90
N ASN A 18 2.74 2.47 6.92
CA ASN A 18 2.21 3.15 8.10
C ASN A 18 0.76 2.75 8.39
N ASP A 19 -0.08 2.66 7.36
CA ASP A 19 -1.48 2.24 7.52
C ASP A 19 -1.57 0.75 7.93
N GLU A 20 -0.71 -0.13 7.42
CA GLU A 20 -0.62 -1.52 7.89
C GLU A 20 -0.26 -1.59 9.39
N SER A 21 0.74 -0.82 9.82
CA SER A 21 1.14 -0.76 11.24
C SER A 21 0.00 -0.22 12.10
N ARG A 22 -0.70 0.80 11.62
CA ARG A 22 -1.85 1.39 12.30
C ARG A 22 -3.03 0.41 12.40
N ILE A 23 -3.26 -0.44 11.41
CA ILE A 23 -4.30 -1.49 11.50
C ILE A 23 -4.00 -2.45 12.64
N ILE A 24 -2.74 -2.87 12.81
CA ILE A 24 -2.35 -3.76 13.91
C ILE A 24 -2.70 -3.12 15.27
N GLU A 25 -2.35 -1.84 15.45
CA GLU A 25 -2.71 -1.08 16.67
C GLU A 25 -4.23 -0.95 16.86
N LEU A 26 -4.98 -0.69 15.78
CA LEU A 26 -6.44 -0.57 15.82
C LEU A 26 -7.14 -1.90 16.11
N MET A 27 -6.57 -3.03 15.66
CA MET A 27 -7.06 -4.37 16.01
C MET A 27 -6.89 -4.65 17.51
N HIS A 28 -5.76 -4.25 18.11
CA HIS A 28 -5.54 -4.36 19.56
C HIS A 28 -6.53 -3.54 20.40
N THR A 29 -7.07 -2.46 19.84
CA THR A 29 -8.06 -1.58 20.49
C THR A 29 -9.50 -1.89 20.10
N CYS A 30 -9.74 -2.98 19.36
CA CYS A 30 -11.06 -3.41 18.87
C CYS A 30 -11.82 -2.34 18.04
N ASN A 31 -11.10 -1.41 17.39
CA ASN A 31 -11.69 -0.33 16.62
C ASN A 31 -11.89 -0.73 15.14
N TYR A 32 -12.82 -1.66 14.91
CA TYR A 32 -13.04 -2.29 13.61
C TYR A 32 -13.48 -1.34 12.49
N ASP A 33 -14.20 -0.26 12.81
CA ASP A 33 -14.59 0.75 11.81
C ASP A 33 -13.37 1.53 11.30
N SER A 34 -12.40 1.81 12.17
CA SER A 34 -11.16 2.45 11.78
C SER A 34 -10.26 1.49 10.99
N VAL A 35 -10.25 0.20 11.34
CA VAL A 35 -9.56 -0.85 10.57
C VAL A 35 -10.10 -0.90 9.14
N LYS A 36 -11.44 -0.93 8.95
CA LYS A 36 -12.05 -0.93 7.62
C LYS A 36 -11.66 0.29 6.79
N LYS A 37 -11.60 1.48 7.40
CA LYS A 37 -11.16 2.71 6.72
C LYS A 37 -9.70 2.63 6.28
N CYS A 38 -8.81 2.16 7.14
CA CYS A 38 -7.40 1.96 6.80
C CYS A 38 -7.22 0.91 5.69
N LEU A 39 -7.95 -0.22 5.75
CA LEU A 39 -7.92 -1.25 4.70
C LEU A 39 -8.35 -0.69 3.34
N SER A 40 -9.45 0.09 3.29
CA SER A 40 -9.92 0.72 2.05
C SER A 40 -8.92 1.74 1.48
N ARG A 41 -8.18 2.43 2.36
CA ARG A 41 -7.11 3.34 1.95
C ARG A 41 -5.92 2.58 1.37
N ILE A 42 -5.44 1.53 2.05
CA ILE A 42 -4.38 0.66 1.55
C ILE A 42 -4.74 0.08 0.17
N GLU A 43 -5.98 -0.39 0.00
CA GLU A 43 -6.45 -0.90 -1.29
C GLU A 43 -6.35 0.16 -2.40
N SER A 44 -6.76 1.39 -2.10
CA SER A 44 -6.71 2.52 -3.03
C SER A 44 -5.27 2.91 -3.38
N ASP A 45 -4.39 2.95 -2.38
CA ASP A 45 -2.98 3.32 -2.54
C ASP A 45 -2.20 2.25 -3.32
N LEU A 46 -2.45 0.96 -3.05
CA LEU A 46 -1.89 -0.15 -3.82
C LEU A 46 -2.36 -0.13 -5.27
N LYS A 47 -3.64 0.16 -5.52
CA LYS A 47 -4.18 0.29 -6.87
C LYS A 47 -3.54 1.47 -7.61
N TYR A 48 -3.37 2.59 -6.92
CA TYR A 48 -2.73 3.77 -7.51
C TYR A 48 -1.25 3.53 -7.81
N LEU A 49 -0.54 2.88 -6.88
CA LEU A 49 0.85 2.47 -7.06
C LEU A 49 1.02 1.55 -8.28
N SER A 50 0.11 0.59 -8.49
CA SER A 50 0.09 -0.27 -9.67
C SER A 50 -0.09 0.51 -10.97
N ILE A 51 -1.01 1.49 -11.00
CA ILE A 51 -1.23 2.34 -12.18
C ILE A 51 0.02 3.16 -12.50
N ILE A 52 0.63 3.77 -11.48
CA ILE A 52 1.82 4.60 -11.66
C ILE A 52 3.00 3.74 -12.13
N ALA A 53 3.23 2.59 -11.49
CA ALA A 53 4.33 1.69 -11.84
C ALA A 53 4.27 1.24 -13.31
N ASN A 54 3.09 0.84 -13.78
CA ASN A 54 2.89 0.42 -15.17
C ASN A 54 3.03 1.56 -16.20
N GLY A 55 2.77 2.81 -15.79
CA GLY A 55 2.83 3.98 -16.67
C GLY A 55 4.14 4.78 -16.60
N ALA A 56 5.03 4.45 -15.67
CA ALA A 56 6.26 5.20 -15.42
C ALA A 56 7.42 4.69 -16.30
N PRO A 57 8.31 5.58 -16.79
CA PRO A 57 9.57 5.17 -17.40
C PRO A 57 10.57 4.75 -16.29
N ILE A 58 10.28 3.63 -15.63
CA ILE A 58 11.12 3.02 -14.58
C ILE A 58 11.95 1.86 -15.15
N ASP A 59 13.10 1.61 -14.54
CA ASP A 59 13.97 0.49 -14.94
C ASP A 59 13.36 -0.85 -14.49
N LYS A 60 13.72 -1.95 -15.15
CA LYS A 60 13.28 -3.32 -14.84
C LYS A 60 13.54 -3.70 -13.39
N ASP A 61 14.65 -3.25 -12.81
CA ASP A 61 14.97 -3.51 -11.41
C ASP A 61 14.06 -2.73 -10.44
N GLU A 62 13.67 -1.51 -10.80
CA GLU A 62 12.72 -0.71 -10.02
C GLU A 62 11.30 -1.30 -10.14
N ASP A 63 10.91 -1.66 -11.36
CA ASP A 63 9.62 -2.32 -11.65
C ASP A 63 9.48 -3.62 -10.86
N ARG A 64 10.50 -4.48 -10.87
CA ARG A 64 10.50 -5.73 -10.09
C ARG A 64 10.31 -5.47 -8.60
N LYS A 65 11.00 -4.48 -8.04
CA LYS A 65 10.85 -4.11 -6.62
C LYS A 65 9.45 -3.62 -6.30
N ILE A 66 8.84 -2.84 -7.20
CA ILE A 66 7.47 -2.35 -7.02
C ILE A 66 6.46 -3.49 -7.15
N MET A 67 6.65 -4.42 -8.08
CA MET A 67 5.79 -5.59 -8.24
C MET A 67 5.90 -6.55 -7.04
N ASP A 68 7.11 -6.79 -6.54
CA ASP A 68 7.32 -7.55 -5.31
C ASP A 68 6.67 -6.85 -4.09
N PHE A 69 6.80 -5.52 -4.00
CA PHE A 69 6.12 -4.71 -2.98
C PHE A 69 4.60 -4.86 -3.07
N LEU A 70 4.01 -4.64 -4.25
CA LEU A 70 2.57 -4.79 -4.48
C LEU A 70 2.08 -6.17 -4.06
N ARG A 71 2.79 -7.24 -4.46
CA ARG A 71 2.43 -8.62 -4.08
C ARG A 71 2.38 -8.80 -2.56
N ILE A 72 3.43 -8.40 -1.86
CA ILE A 72 3.54 -8.56 -0.40
C ILE A 72 2.43 -7.79 0.31
N HIS A 73 2.21 -6.53 -0.08
CA HIS A 73 1.27 -5.65 0.61
C HIS A 73 -0.20 -5.97 0.28
N TYR A 74 -0.50 -6.52 -0.90
CA TYR A 74 -1.82 -7.10 -1.17
C TYR A 74 -2.09 -8.36 -0.32
N GLU A 75 -1.07 -9.18 -0.09
CA GLU A 75 -1.17 -10.36 0.79
C GLU A 75 -1.36 -9.95 2.25
N ASN A 76 -0.59 -8.97 2.73
CA ASN A 76 -0.76 -8.39 4.06
C ASN A 76 -2.17 -7.83 4.24
N MET A 77 -2.65 -7.00 3.31
CA MET A 77 -4.01 -6.45 3.36
C MET A 77 -5.07 -7.55 3.42
N ARG A 78 -4.91 -8.64 2.65
CA ARG A 78 -5.81 -9.80 2.71
C ARG A 78 -5.78 -10.46 4.08
N ASN A 79 -4.60 -10.69 4.64
CA ASN A 79 -4.46 -11.29 5.97
C ASN A 79 -5.08 -10.41 7.07
N LEU A 80 -4.93 -9.08 6.96
CA LEU A 80 -5.53 -8.11 7.87
C LEU A 80 -7.06 -7.96 7.70
N SER A 81 -7.60 -8.35 6.54
CA SER A 81 -9.04 -8.28 6.24
C SER A 81 -9.83 -9.49 6.73
N LEU A 82 -9.16 -10.62 7.00
CA LEU A 82 -9.81 -11.81 7.54
C LEU A 82 -10.10 -11.57 9.03
N PRO A 83 -11.36 -11.74 9.48
CA PRO A 83 -11.67 -11.66 10.90
C PRO A 83 -10.91 -12.76 11.64
N VAL A 84 -10.10 -12.37 12.64
CA VAL A 84 -9.48 -13.29 13.60
C VAL A 84 -10.54 -13.82 14.56
#